data_AF-A0A935U366-F1
#
_entry.id   AF-A0A935U366-F1
#
_cell.length_a   1.000
_cell.length_b   1.000
_cell.length_c   1.000
_cell.angle_alpha   90.00
_cell.angle_beta   90.00
_cell.angle_gamma   90.00
#
_symmetry.space_group_name_H-M   'P 1'
#
loop_
_entity.id
_entity.type
_entity.pdbx_description
1 polymer ?
#
loop_
_entity_poly.entity_id
_entity_poly.type
_entity_poly.pdbx_seq_one_letter_code
_entity_poly.pdbx_strand_id
1 'polypeptide(L)'
;MNPSNSTGGRRLFPRYLIQPHKTFFLIPNKTDKVEGTAFEIAEDSLTCRFDETIGLEVGEKIELFQKDTSNPLISGKIVSVRKNGDKIRAGIFFPAGGLFSYFPSFPLENLCDSRNLVRGERKAKEEGLREYERRGFWPGLSEKRFFSRYIWELKKTDSYFFMTPLQSGTGAHVQVNGRDMIMMSSNNYLGLSVHPRVKEAAKKAIDKYGSSPSASSLLGGTLDIHLELEDSLARFKGTEAACVFSAGYTTNLTTLLTILAKGDAVFFDDKNHASLMDGVRLSGADARAYSHKNTSDLDSKLSRTKNKNKLVVTDTVFSMDGDFAPLPEIYRTAKRHGAALMVDEAHATGVFGPNGKGLLEHFHMEGKPELVMGTLSKALSGVGGFIAGSKELIRILKHTARAFVFSAAIPPSVCAAILECLKLIEEEPERRKKLWANTKKMREGLRSLGFNTGESQSPIIPVIFPKEEHTIWMTRGLREAGIYVTPAVYPAVKKNATRVRTTIMATHSDSDIDKALETFKNVRSMMP
;
A
#
# COMPACT_ATOMS: atom_id res chain seq x y z
N MET A 1 38.70 -19.92 -29.09
CA MET A 1 38.50 -18.59 -28.48
C MET A 1 37.02 -18.28 -28.55
N ASN A 2 36.35 -18.24 -27.40
CA ASN A 2 34.89 -18.10 -27.28
C ASN A 2 34.59 -16.75 -26.62
N PRO A 3 33.89 -15.81 -27.25
CA PRO A 3 33.52 -14.57 -26.61
C PRO A 3 32.13 -14.67 -25.95
N SER A 4 32.12 -14.35 -24.65
CA SER A 4 31.05 -13.67 -23.91
C SER A 4 29.64 -14.28 -23.88
N ASN A 5 29.37 -15.02 -22.80
CA ASN A 5 28.02 -15.17 -22.24
C ASN A 5 27.53 -13.82 -21.69
N SER A 6 26.68 -13.13 -22.45
CA SER A 6 25.77 -12.11 -21.90
C SER A 6 24.45 -12.78 -21.54
N THR A 7 24.16 -12.88 -20.25
CA THR A 7 22.86 -13.34 -19.74
C THR A 7 21.87 -12.17 -19.83
N GLY A 8 21.45 -11.84 -21.06
CA GLY A 8 20.27 -11.02 -21.30
C GLY A 8 19.02 -11.83 -20.92
N GLY A 9 18.19 -11.29 -20.02
CA GLY A 9 16.93 -11.91 -19.63
C GLY A 9 16.06 -12.19 -20.86
N ARG A 10 15.77 -13.46 -21.13
CA ARG A 10 14.83 -13.86 -22.17
C ARG A 10 13.41 -13.50 -21.72
N ARG A 11 12.62 -12.91 -22.63
CA ARG A 11 11.23 -12.51 -22.41
C ARG A 11 10.30 -13.31 -23.31
N LEU A 12 9.11 -13.61 -22.81
CA LEU A 12 8.15 -14.55 -23.39
C LEU A 12 7.19 -13.87 -24.38
N PHE A 13 6.97 -14.52 -25.52
CA PHE A 13 5.87 -14.29 -26.44
C PHE A 13 4.54 -14.66 -25.77
N PRO A 14 3.49 -13.83 -25.86
CA PRO A 14 2.22 -14.07 -25.17
C PRO A 14 1.42 -15.19 -25.85
N ARG A 15 1.80 -16.45 -25.58
CA ARG A 15 1.16 -17.68 -26.06
C ARG A 15 -0.34 -17.79 -25.73
N TYR A 16 -0.83 -17.02 -24.77
CA TYR A 16 -2.25 -16.99 -24.39
C TYR A 16 -3.11 -16.14 -25.36
N LEU A 17 -2.51 -15.25 -26.14
CA LEU A 17 -3.22 -14.37 -27.08
C LEU A 17 -3.48 -15.03 -28.44
N ILE A 18 -2.63 -15.98 -28.85
CA ILE A 18 -2.74 -16.70 -30.12
C ILE A 18 -2.69 -18.19 -29.80
N GLN A 19 -3.76 -18.93 -30.13
CA GLN A 19 -3.77 -20.40 -29.99
C GLN A 19 -3.36 -21.05 -31.31
N PRO A 20 -2.74 -22.25 -31.27
CA PRO A 20 -2.56 -23.06 -32.47
C PRO A 20 -3.90 -23.21 -33.20
N HIS A 21 -3.86 -23.07 -34.52
CA HIS A 21 -5.00 -23.14 -35.44
C HIS A 21 -6.03 -22.01 -35.32
N LYS A 22 -5.75 -20.94 -34.55
CA LYS A 22 -6.55 -19.72 -34.60
C LYS A 22 -6.10 -18.78 -35.70
N THR A 23 -7.07 -18.06 -36.21
CA THR A 23 -6.92 -17.09 -37.30
C THR A 23 -6.61 -15.70 -36.77
N PHE A 24 -5.65 -15.01 -37.40
CA PHE A 24 -5.29 -13.62 -37.13
C PHE A 24 -5.05 -12.89 -38.45
N PHE A 25 -4.99 -11.56 -38.38
CA PHE A 25 -4.64 -10.73 -39.53
C PHE A 25 -3.20 -10.25 -39.40
N LEU A 26 -2.46 -10.29 -40.50
CA LEU A 26 -1.14 -9.69 -40.67
C LEU A 26 -1.24 -8.59 -41.71
N ILE A 27 -0.47 -7.51 -41.54
CA ILE A 27 -0.33 -6.48 -42.59
C ILE A 27 1.09 -6.56 -43.17
N PRO A 28 1.28 -7.20 -44.34
CA PRO A 28 2.49 -7.00 -45.13
C PRO A 28 2.43 -5.61 -45.80
N ASN A 29 3.50 -4.83 -45.69
CA ASN A 29 3.67 -3.54 -46.40
C ASN A 29 2.57 -2.46 -46.23
N LYS A 30 1.88 -2.41 -45.07
CA LYS A 30 0.92 -1.34 -44.67
C LYS A 30 -0.33 -1.13 -45.55
N THR A 31 -0.64 -2.00 -46.51
CA THR A 31 -1.72 -1.74 -47.48
C THR A 31 -2.92 -2.67 -47.35
N ASP A 32 -2.75 -3.96 -47.02
CA ASP A 32 -3.88 -4.88 -46.82
C ASP A 32 -3.70 -5.84 -45.62
N LYS A 33 -4.80 -6.15 -44.92
CA LYS A 33 -4.84 -7.17 -43.87
C LYS A 33 -5.02 -8.54 -44.51
N VAL A 34 -4.08 -9.45 -44.29
CA VAL A 34 -4.13 -10.81 -44.78
C VAL A 34 -4.40 -11.80 -43.67
N GLU A 35 -5.33 -12.71 -43.91
CA GLU A 35 -5.72 -13.75 -42.97
C GLU A 35 -4.68 -14.88 -42.93
N GLY A 36 -4.20 -15.20 -41.73
CA GLY A 36 -3.23 -16.26 -41.49
C GLY A 36 -3.66 -17.14 -40.32
N THR A 37 -3.33 -18.42 -40.40
CA THR A 37 -3.60 -19.41 -39.34
C THR A 37 -2.33 -19.77 -38.60
N ALA A 38 -2.34 -19.69 -37.27
CA ALA A 38 -1.20 -20.10 -36.43
C ALA A 38 -1.03 -21.60 -36.54
N PHE A 39 0.18 -22.07 -36.73
CA PHE A 39 0.46 -23.50 -36.79
C PHE A 39 1.38 -23.95 -35.64
N GLU A 40 2.48 -23.24 -35.41
CA GLU A 40 3.39 -23.49 -34.29
C GLU A 40 3.71 -22.17 -33.58
N ILE A 41 3.79 -22.22 -32.25
CA ILE A 41 4.04 -21.04 -31.42
C ILE A 41 5.20 -21.35 -30.47
N ALA A 42 6.29 -20.60 -30.56
CA ALA A 42 7.46 -20.71 -29.71
C ALA A 42 7.53 -19.52 -28.72
N GLU A 43 8.63 -19.40 -27.98
CA GLU A 43 8.83 -18.36 -26.96
C GLU A 43 9.06 -16.97 -27.55
N ASP A 44 9.50 -16.84 -28.80
CA ASP A 44 9.82 -15.57 -29.47
C ASP A 44 9.41 -15.56 -30.94
N SER A 45 8.75 -16.62 -31.39
CA SER A 45 8.46 -16.85 -32.79
C SER A 45 7.13 -17.54 -33.02
N LEU A 46 6.55 -17.26 -34.18
CA LEU A 46 5.28 -17.78 -34.64
C LEU A 46 5.44 -18.32 -36.06
N THR A 47 4.94 -19.53 -36.31
CA THR A 47 4.85 -20.09 -37.65
C THR A 47 3.41 -20.03 -38.12
N CYS A 48 3.19 -19.35 -39.24
CA CYS A 48 1.87 -19.12 -39.81
C CYS A 48 1.71 -19.84 -41.15
N ARG A 49 0.47 -20.22 -41.45
CA ARG A 49 0.05 -20.66 -42.79
C ARG A 49 -0.92 -19.63 -43.37
N PHE A 50 -0.74 -19.34 -44.65
CA PHE A 50 -1.64 -18.51 -45.45
C PHE A 50 -2.22 -19.35 -46.58
N ASP A 51 -3.50 -19.16 -46.86
CA ASP A 51 -4.23 -19.89 -47.90
C ASP A 51 -4.15 -19.20 -49.28
N GLU A 52 -3.59 -17.99 -49.35
CA GLU A 52 -3.34 -17.25 -50.60
C GLU A 52 -1.85 -16.92 -50.78
N THR A 53 -1.42 -16.79 -52.04
CA THR A 53 -0.02 -16.50 -52.37
C THR A 53 0.28 -15.01 -52.19
N ILE A 54 0.68 -14.62 -50.99
CA ILE A 54 1.08 -13.24 -50.67
C ILE A 54 2.59 -13.06 -50.91
N GLY A 55 3.00 -11.89 -51.38
CA GLY A 55 4.41 -11.50 -51.51
C GLY A 55 5.04 -11.23 -50.14
N LEU A 56 5.39 -12.28 -49.40
CA LEU A 56 6.11 -12.17 -48.13
C LEU A 56 7.62 -12.33 -48.36
N GLU A 57 8.41 -11.38 -47.85
CA GLU A 57 9.87 -11.42 -47.94
C GLU A 57 10.55 -11.58 -46.58
N VAL A 58 11.66 -12.32 -46.54
CA VAL A 58 12.47 -12.43 -45.31
C VAL A 58 13.05 -11.05 -44.97
N GLY A 59 12.86 -10.63 -43.73
CA GLY A 59 13.26 -9.31 -43.22
C GLY A 59 12.12 -8.29 -43.16
N GLU A 60 10.99 -8.56 -43.82
CA GLU A 60 9.82 -7.70 -43.81
C GLU A 60 9.25 -7.54 -42.39
N LYS A 61 8.87 -6.31 -42.02
CA LYS A 61 8.17 -6.04 -40.75
C LYS A 61 6.69 -6.33 -40.92
N ILE A 62 6.11 -6.95 -39.90
CA ILE A 62 4.69 -7.27 -39.87
C ILE A 62 4.07 -6.88 -38.55
N GLU A 63 2.76 -6.63 -38.57
CA GLU A 63 1.96 -6.34 -37.38
C GLU A 63 0.83 -7.36 -37.29
N LEU A 64 0.65 -7.93 -36.09
CA LEU A 64 -0.35 -8.96 -35.84
C LEU A 64 -1.56 -8.37 -35.12
N PHE A 65 -2.76 -8.66 -35.62
CA PHE A 65 -4.03 -8.16 -35.08
C PHE A 65 -4.91 -9.31 -34.60
N GLN A 66 -5.68 -9.08 -33.52
CA GLN A 66 -6.80 -9.95 -33.18
C GLN A 66 -7.97 -9.63 -34.13
N LYS A 67 -8.73 -10.64 -34.53
CA LYS A 67 -10.00 -10.45 -35.25
C LYS A 67 -10.86 -9.42 -34.48
N ASP A 68 -11.34 -8.41 -35.19
CA ASP A 68 -12.14 -7.28 -34.68
C ASP A 68 -11.41 -6.20 -33.84
N THR A 69 -10.07 -6.15 -33.89
CA THR A 69 -9.29 -5.06 -33.25
C THR A 69 -8.65 -4.11 -34.27
N SER A 70 -8.65 -2.81 -33.93
CA SER A 70 -8.03 -1.74 -34.74
C SER A 70 -6.56 -1.48 -34.38
N ASN A 71 -6.09 -1.94 -33.22
CA ASN A 71 -4.70 -1.77 -32.77
C ASN A 71 -3.91 -3.08 -32.90
N PRO A 72 -2.64 -3.05 -33.34
CA PRO A 72 -1.80 -4.24 -33.44
C PRO A 72 -1.43 -4.78 -32.05
N LEU A 73 -1.54 -6.09 -31.87
CA LEU A 73 -1.14 -6.82 -30.67
C LEU A 73 0.37 -6.79 -30.48
N ILE A 74 1.13 -7.04 -31.56
CA ILE A 74 2.59 -7.13 -31.53
C ILE A 74 3.18 -6.94 -32.95
N SER A 75 4.37 -6.36 -33.03
CA SER A 75 5.12 -6.18 -34.29
C SER A 75 6.30 -7.16 -34.37
N GLY A 76 6.44 -7.83 -35.49
CA GLY A 76 7.48 -8.84 -35.74
C GLY A 76 8.23 -8.61 -37.05
N LYS A 77 9.15 -9.52 -37.35
CA LYS A 77 9.87 -9.62 -38.62
C LYS A 77 9.77 -11.03 -39.17
N ILE A 78 9.60 -11.16 -40.48
CA ILE A 78 9.64 -12.45 -41.15
C ILE A 78 11.09 -12.95 -41.17
N VAL A 79 11.31 -14.16 -40.66
CA VAL A 79 12.65 -14.81 -40.62
C VAL A 79 12.75 -16.02 -41.54
N SER A 80 11.63 -16.55 -42.02
CA SER A 80 11.62 -17.60 -43.05
C SER A 80 10.31 -17.59 -43.83
N VAL A 81 10.38 -17.96 -45.11
CA VAL A 81 9.23 -18.16 -45.99
C VAL A 81 9.46 -19.44 -46.79
N ARG A 82 8.48 -20.34 -46.81
CA ARG A 82 8.46 -21.55 -47.63
C ARG A 82 7.13 -21.64 -48.37
N LYS A 83 7.18 -21.78 -49.70
CA LYS A 83 5.99 -21.97 -50.55
C LYS A 83 5.76 -23.45 -50.83
N ASN A 84 4.51 -23.89 -50.79
CA ASN A 84 4.09 -25.23 -51.20
C ASN A 84 2.72 -25.15 -51.89
N GLY A 85 2.72 -25.06 -53.23
CA GLY A 85 1.52 -24.72 -54.00
C GLY A 85 1.00 -23.34 -53.63
N ASP A 86 -0.32 -23.22 -53.46
CA ASP A 86 -1.01 -21.98 -53.08
C ASP A 86 -0.85 -21.62 -51.59
N LYS A 87 -0.12 -22.43 -50.83
CA LYS A 87 0.08 -22.24 -49.38
C LYS A 87 1.46 -21.70 -49.07
N ILE A 88 1.50 -20.66 -48.24
CA ILE A 88 2.75 -20.10 -47.72
C ILE A 88 2.89 -20.44 -46.25
N ARG A 89 4.07 -20.95 -45.86
CA ARG A 89 4.48 -21.09 -44.47
C ARG A 89 5.52 -20.02 -44.15
N ALA A 90 5.22 -19.12 -43.23
CA ALA A 90 6.16 -18.10 -42.79
C ALA A 90 6.51 -18.26 -41.31
N GLY A 91 7.81 -18.19 -40.98
CA GLY A 91 8.29 -18.06 -39.61
C GLY A 91 8.54 -16.60 -39.29
N ILE A 92 8.04 -16.14 -38.16
CA ILE A 92 8.05 -14.75 -37.74
C ILE A 92 8.75 -14.67 -36.38
N PHE A 93 9.67 -13.73 -36.25
CA PHE A 93 10.37 -13.42 -35.00
C PHE A 93 9.89 -12.08 -34.46
N PHE A 94 9.65 -11.98 -33.16
CA PHE A 94 9.19 -10.75 -32.51
C PHE A 94 10.32 -10.14 -31.67
N PRO A 95 11.01 -9.08 -32.15
CA PRO A 95 12.02 -8.41 -31.35
C PRO A 95 11.36 -7.69 -30.16
N ALA A 96 12.05 -7.66 -29.02
CA ALA A 96 11.55 -7.07 -27.77
C ALA A 96 11.10 -5.61 -27.97
N GLY A 97 9.81 -5.31 -27.76
CA GLY A 97 9.34 -3.91 -27.92
C GLY A 97 7.84 -3.64 -27.95
N GLY A 98 6.98 -4.49 -27.37
CA GLY A 98 5.53 -4.23 -27.28
C GLY A 98 5.07 -4.00 -25.84
N LEU A 99 4.03 -3.16 -25.66
CA LEU A 99 3.39 -2.77 -24.39
C LEU A 99 2.95 -3.96 -23.50
N PHE A 100 2.93 -5.18 -24.05
CA PHE A 100 2.43 -6.41 -23.42
C PHE A 100 3.50 -7.50 -23.21
N SER A 101 4.79 -7.19 -23.43
CA SER A 101 5.93 -8.12 -23.25
C SER A 101 6.38 -8.34 -21.79
N TYR A 102 5.60 -7.87 -20.81
CA TYR A 102 5.96 -7.86 -19.39
C TYR A 102 5.06 -8.71 -18.48
N PHE A 103 4.07 -9.42 -19.02
CA PHE A 103 3.47 -10.56 -18.32
C PHE A 103 4.30 -11.81 -18.68
N PRO A 104 5.37 -12.19 -17.94
CA PRO A 104 5.81 -13.56 -18.00
C PRO A 104 4.60 -14.41 -17.63
N SER A 105 4.26 -15.34 -18.51
CA SER A 105 3.34 -16.42 -18.20
C SER A 105 3.76 -17.03 -16.87
N PHE A 106 3.02 -16.71 -15.81
CA PHE A 106 2.74 -17.70 -14.78
C PHE A 106 1.74 -18.66 -15.43
N PRO A 107 2.11 -19.91 -15.72
CA PRO A 107 1.09 -20.93 -15.85
C PRO A 107 0.56 -21.13 -14.43
N LEU A 108 -0.68 -20.72 -14.18
CA LEU A 108 -1.38 -21.07 -12.93
C LEU A 108 -1.49 -22.59 -12.71
N GLU A 109 -1.21 -23.39 -13.75
CA GLU A 109 -1.08 -24.83 -13.67
C GLU A 109 0.09 -25.30 -12.76
N ASN A 110 1.07 -24.44 -12.47
CA ASN A 110 2.12 -24.77 -11.49
C ASN A 110 1.67 -24.61 -10.01
N LEU A 111 0.44 -24.20 -9.76
CA LEU A 111 -0.20 -24.33 -8.43
C LEU A 111 -1.08 -25.57 -8.34
N CYS A 112 -1.26 -26.34 -9.42
CA CYS A 112 -2.28 -27.40 -9.50
C CYS A 112 -1.81 -28.79 -9.98
N ASP A 113 -0.53 -29.06 -10.28
CA ASP A 113 -0.09 -30.45 -10.51
C ASP A 113 1.23 -30.83 -9.83
N SER A 114 1.12 -31.66 -8.79
CA SER A 114 2.12 -31.90 -7.75
C SER A 114 3.24 -32.89 -8.11
N ARG A 115 3.29 -33.42 -9.35
CA ARG A 115 4.17 -34.58 -9.66
C ARG A 115 5.38 -34.28 -10.55
N ASN A 116 5.31 -33.33 -11.47
CA ASN A 116 6.45 -33.03 -12.37
C ASN A 116 7.29 -31.80 -11.95
N LEU A 117 6.77 -30.96 -11.06
CA LEU A 117 7.52 -29.90 -10.36
C LEU A 117 8.64 -30.46 -9.46
N VAL A 118 8.49 -31.70 -8.97
CA VAL A 118 9.31 -32.28 -7.90
C VAL A 118 10.80 -32.41 -8.23
N ARG A 119 11.20 -32.52 -9.51
CA ARG A 119 12.62 -32.71 -9.90
C ARG A 119 13.35 -31.40 -10.25
N GLY A 120 12.74 -30.54 -11.07
CA GLY A 120 13.29 -29.24 -11.43
C GLY A 120 13.25 -28.24 -10.27
N GLU A 121 12.14 -28.22 -9.52
CA GLU A 121 12.07 -27.45 -8.28
C GLU A 121 12.99 -28.02 -7.22
N ARG A 122 13.14 -29.35 -7.06
CA ARG A 122 14.15 -29.89 -6.13
C ARG A 122 15.53 -29.35 -6.46
N LYS A 123 15.92 -29.36 -7.73
CA LYS A 123 17.27 -28.95 -8.13
C LYS A 123 17.49 -27.44 -7.96
N ALA A 124 16.52 -26.60 -8.34
CA ALA A 124 16.59 -25.15 -8.14
C ALA A 124 16.44 -24.74 -6.65
N LYS A 125 15.65 -25.50 -5.88
CA LYS A 125 15.50 -25.37 -4.43
C LYS A 125 16.76 -25.82 -3.71
N GLU A 126 17.41 -26.89 -4.16
CA GLU A 126 18.69 -27.37 -3.64
C GLU A 126 19.85 -26.44 -4.02
N GLU A 127 19.92 -25.93 -5.25
CA GLU A 127 20.94 -24.96 -5.67
C GLU A 127 20.75 -23.62 -4.97
N GLY A 128 19.50 -23.15 -4.84
CA GLY A 128 19.14 -21.98 -4.06
C GLY A 128 19.43 -22.16 -2.56
N LEU A 129 19.17 -23.35 -1.99
CA LEU A 129 19.50 -23.69 -0.60
C LEU A 129 21.01 -23.71 -0.40
N ARG A 130 21.77 -24.32 -1.32
CA ARG A 130 23.24 -24.37 -1.28
C ARG A 130 23.89 -23.00 -1.45
N GLU A 131 23.31 -22.11 -2.27
CA GLU A 131 23.79 -20.72 -2.39
C GLU A 131 23.42 -19.90 -1.15
N TYR A 132 22.21 -20.09 -0.61
CA TYR A 132 21.72 -19.48 0.62
C TYR A 132 22.55 -19.90 1.85
N GLU A 133 22.88 -21.18 1.97
CA GLU A 133 23.70 -21.74 3.05
C GLU A 133 25.18 -21.32 2.93
N ARG A 134 25.70 -21.16 1.71
CA ARG A 134 27.08 -20.68 1.46
C ARG A 134 27.32 -19.24 1.89
N ARG A 135 26.29 -18.39 1.98
CA ARG A 135 26.43 -16.96 2.33
C ARG A 135 26.63 -16.70 3.83
N GLY A 136 26.77 -17.74 4.66
CA GLY A 136 27.18 -17.57 6.07
C GLY A 136 26.17 -16.78 6.90
N PHE A 137 24.91 -17.22 6.92
CA PHE A 137 23.89 -16.61 7.77
C PHE A 137 24.11 -16.99 9.25
N TRP A 138 23.88 -16.06 10.19
CA TRP A 138 23.91 -16.38 11.62
C TRP A 138 22.93 -17.54 11.90
N PRO A 139 23.38 -18.70 12.42
CA PRO A 139 22.53 -19.90 12.56
C PRO A 139 21.25 -19.67 13.37
N GLY A 140 21.24 -18.69 14.29
CA GLY A 140 20.09 -18.30 15.11
C GLY A 140 18.90 -17.70 14.34
N LEU A 141 19.05 -17.37 13.05
CA LEU A 141 17.94 -16.89 12.21
C LEU A 141 17.16 -18.03 11.51
N SER A 142 17.37 -19.27 11.93
CA SER A 142 16.72 -20.48 11.39
C SER A 142 15.19 -20.34 11.29
N GLU A 143 14.54 -19.78 12.31
CA GLU A 143 13.08 -19.58 12.35
C GLU A 143 12.57 -18.51 11.35
N LYS A 144 13.45 -17.61 10.90
CA LYS A 144 13.11 -16.55 9.92
C LYS A 144 13.49 -16.92 8.49
N ARG A 145 14.07 -18.10 8.26
CA ARG A 145 14.47 -18.60 6.92
C ARG A 145 13.31 -18.60 5.92
N PHE A 146 12.10 -18.92 6.38
CA PHE A 146 10.90 -18.91 5.55
C PHE A 146 10.65 -17.54 4.89
N PHE A 147 10.76 -16.44 5.66
CA PHE A 147 10.57 -15.09 5.12
C PHE A 147 11.63 -14.71 4.10
N SER A 148 12.89 -15.07 4.37
CA SER A 148 13.99 -14.83 3.42
C SER A 148 13.73 -15.54 2.08
N ARG A 149 13.30 -16.81 2.15
CA ARG A 149 12.93 -17.59 0.97
C ARG A 149 11.75 -16.98 0.22
N TYR A 150 10.69 -16.58 0.92
CA TYR A 150 9.53 -15.93 0.32
C TYR A 150 9.91 -14.64 -0.43
N ILE A 151 10.75 -13.78 0.17
CA ILE A 151 11.24 -12.55 -0.48
C ILE A 151 12.07 -12.89 -1.73
N TRP A 152 12.92 -13.91 -1.65
CA TRP A 152 13.73 -14.34 -2.79
C TRP A 152 12.88 -14.86 -3.96
N GLU A 153 11.84 -15.65 -3.67
CA GLU A 153 10.88 -16.14 -4.66
C GLU A 153 10.15 -14.97 -5.34
N LEU A 154 9.64 -14.01 -4.57
CA LEU A 154 9.00 -12.79 -5.11
C LEU A 154 9.95 -11.96 -6.00
N LYS A 155 11.23 -11.85 -5.64
CA LYS A 155 12.22 -11.12 -6.44
C LYS A 155 12.55 -11.83 -7.76
N LYS A 156 12.62 -13.17 -7.76
CA LYS A 156 12.86 -13.95 -8.98
C LYS A 156 11.71 -13.87 -9.99
N THR A 157 10.49 -13.67 -9.51
CA THR A 157 9.29 -13.62 -10.35
C THR A 157 8.80 -12.21 -10.67
N ASP A 158 9.63 -11.18 -10.40
CA ASP A 158 9.28 -9.78 -10.59
C ASP A 158 7.95 -9.38 -9.89
N SER A 159 7.70 -10.02 -8.74
CA SER A 159 6.50 -9.84 -7.92
C SER A 159 6.82 -9.17 -6.57
N TYR A 160 8.04 -8.63 -6.44
CA TYR A 160 8.48 -7.90 -5.25
C TYR A 160 8.08 -6.43 -5.35
N PHE A 161 6.91 -6.10 -4.84
CA PHE A 161 6.34 -4.75 -4.89
C PHE A 161 6.65 -3.88 -3.66
N PHE A 162 7.44 -4.41 -2.72
CA PHE A 162 7.78 -3.72 -1.48
C PHE A 162 9.04 -2.87 -1.65
N MET A 163 9.13 -1.80 -0.87
CA MET A 163 10.31 -0.90 -0.85
C MET A 163 10.73 -0.40 -2.25
N THR A 164 9.77 -0.22 -3.16
CA THR A 164 10.08 0.39 -4.46
C THR A 164 10.50 1.85 -4.24
N PRO A 165 11.70 2.27 -4.70
CA PRO A 165 12.13 3.66 -4.60
C PRO A 165 11.23 4.57 -5.43
N LEU A 166 10.77 5.66 -4.82
CA LEU A 166 10.14 6.78 -5.52
C LEU A 166 11.22 7.81 -5.85
N GLN A 167 11.22 8.34 -7.07
CA GLN A 167 12.22 9.28 -7.58
C GLN A 167 11.70 10.73 -7.61
N SER A 168 10.54 10.97 -7.01
CA SER A 168 9.89 12.28 -6.91
C SER A 168 9.27 12.47 -5.52
N GLY A 169 8.77 13.67 -5.23
CA GLY A 169 7.91 13.89 -4.08
C GLY A 169 6.63 13.03 -4.16
N THR A 170 6.06 12.69 -3.01
CA THR A 170 4.88 11.80 -2.92
C THR A 170 3.57 12.57 -3.13
N GLY A 171 3.28 12.92 -4.38
CA GLY A 171 2.02 13.53 -4.82
C GLY A 171 1.03 12.52 -5.42
N ALA A 172 0.02 13.04 -6.14
CA ALA A 172 -0.94 12.22 -6.91
C ALA A 172 -0.26 11.48 -8.07
N HIS A 173 0.87 12.02 -8.56
CA HIS A 173 1.76 11.38 -9.52
C HIS A 173 3.13 11.17 -8.90
N VAL A 174 3.77 10.07 -9.24
CA VAL A 174 5.12 9.73 -8.79
C VAL A 174 5.98 9.18 -9.92
N GLN A 175 7.29 9.33 -9.80
CA GLN A 175 8.26 8.68 -10.67
C GLN A 175 8.80 7.39 -10.05
N VAL A 176 8.73 6.30 -10.81
CA VAL A 176 9.19 4.97 -10.41
C VAL A 176 9.95 4.33 -11.57
N ASN A 177 11.23 4.07 -11.37
CA ASN A 177 12.14 3.53 -12.39
C ASN A 177 12.06 4.34 -13.71
N GLY A 178 12.05 5.67 -13.61
CA GLY A 178 11.96 6.58 -14.75
C GLY A 178 10.59 6.65 -15.44
N ARG A 179 9.54 6.04 -14.88
CA ARG A 179 8.17 6.09 -15.40
C ARG A 179 7.26 6.91 -14.48
N ASP A 180 6.41 7.75 -15.08
CA ASP A 180 5.35 8.43 -14.35
C ASP A 180 4.19 7.47 -14.07
N MET A 181 3.72 7.47 -12.82
CA MET A 181 2.62 6.63 -12.35
C MET A 181 1.65 7.44 -11.50
N ILE A 182 0.37 7.07 -11.53
CA ILE A 182 -0.65 7.62 -10.62
C ILE A 182 -0.53 6.91 -9.27
N MET A 183 -0.27 7.65 -8.21
CA MET A 183 -0.12 7.15 -6.84
C MET A 183 -1.48 6.84 -6.22
N MET A 184 -1.77 5.56 -5.98
CA MET A 184 -3.00 5.11 -5.31
C MET A 184 -2.70 4.39 -3.99
N SER A 185 -1.51 4.54 -3.39
CA SER A 185 -1.16 3.89 -2.12
C SER A 185 -0.45 4.79 -1.10
N SER A 186 -0.58 6.11 -1.25
CA SER A 186 -0.03 7.10 -0.31
C SER A 186 -1.05 7.48 0.78
N ASN A 187 -0.58 7.63 2.03
CA ASN A 187 -1.39 8.19 3.11
C ASN A 187 -1.35 9.74 3.14
N ASN A 188 -0.86 10.39 2.08
CA ASN A 188 -0.87 11.85 1.88
C ASN A 188 -2.28 12.34 1.50
N TYR A 189 -3.28 12.07 2.35
CA TYR A 189 -4.71 12.25 2.02
C TYR A 189 -5.05 13.63 1.47
N LEU A 190 -4.40 14.68 1.97
CA LEU A 190 -4.66 16.06 1.56
C LEU A 190 -3.70 16.58 0.48
N GLY A 191 -2.67 15.80 0.11
CA GLY A 191 -1.66 16.21 -0.85
C GLY A 191 -0.67 17.24 -0.31
N LEU A 192 -0.56 17.40 1.02
CA LEU A 192 0.17 18.51 1.64
C LEU A 192 1.69 18.32 1.65
N SER A 193 2.20 17.08 1.52
CA SER A 193 3.65 16.80 1.56
C SER A 193 4.46 17.45 0.45
N VAL A 194 3.82 17.82 -0.67
CA VAL A 194 4.45 18.51 -1.80
C VAL A 194 4.00 19.96 -1.92
N HIS A 195 3.18 20.44 -0.99
CA HIS A 195 2.57 21.77 -1.03
C HIS A 195 3.64 22.87 -0.90
N PRO A 196 3.62 23.93 -1.75
CA PRO A 196 4.63 24.98 -1.72
C PRO A 196 4.80 25.65 -0.35
N ARG A 197 3.69 26.01 0.32
CA ARG A 197 3.73 26.66 1.65
C ARG A 197 4.40 25.76 2.71
N VAL A 198 4.12 24.45 2.68
CA VAL A 198 4.68 23.47 3.63
C VAL A 198 6.19 23.33 3.43
N LYS A 199 6.64 23.22 2.18
CA LYS A 199 8.07 23.16 1.84
C LYS A 199 8.80 24.43 2.26
N GLU A 200 8.18 25.58 2.07
CA GLU A 200 8.76 26.88 2.43
C GLU A 200 8.87 27.05 3.94
N ALA A 201 7.85 26.67 4.71
CA ALA A 201 7.89 26.67 6.16
C ALA A 201 9.03 25.79 6.69
N ALA A 202 9.20 24.60 6.12
CA ALA A 202 10.29 23.69 6.49
C ALA A 202 11.68 24.30 6.23
N LYS A 203 11.90 24.94 5.07
CA LYS A 203 13.17 25.60 4.73
C LYS A 203 13.51 26.73 5.71
N LYS A 204 12.55 27.62 5.98
CA LYS A 204 12.73 28.73 6.95
C LYS A 204 13.10 28.22 8.35
N ALA A 205 12.53 27.10 8.77
CA ALA A 205 12.89 26.49 10.04
C ALA A 205 14.30 25.87 10.04
N ILE A 206 14.77 25.33 8.91
CA ILE A 206 16.16 24.90 8.77
C ILE A 206 17.10 26.10 8.90
N ASP A 207 16.79 27.22 8.25
CA ASP A 207 17.63 28.42 8.30
C ASP A 207 17.72 29.00 9.72
N LYS A 208 16.62 28.94 10.49
CA LYS A 208 16.57 29.48 11.87
C LYS A 208 17.17 28.53 12.91
N TYR A 209 16.82 27.24 12.87
CA TYR A 209 17.09 26.29 13.96
C TYR A 209 18.14 25.22 13.60
N GLY A 210 18.56 25.14 12.34
CA GLY A 210 19.38 24.06 11.83
C GLY A 210 18.57 22.79 11.52
N SER A 211 19.29 21.70 11.24
CA SER A 211 18.68 20.44 10.77
C SER A 211 18.15 19.53 11.89
N SER A 212 18.62 19.72 13.13
CA SER A 212 18.35 18.80 14.24
C SER A 212 18.53 19.48 15.60
N PRO A 213 17.63 19.21 16.59
CA PRO A 213 17.84 19.64 17.97
C PRO A 213 18.98 18.88 18.66
N SER A 214 19.40 17.73 18.11
CA SER A 214 20.57 16.93 18.54
C SER A 214 20.55 16.47 20.01
N ALA A 215 19.37 16.47 20.63
CA ALA A 215 19.15 16.02 22.00
C ALA A 215 17.71 15.54 22.19
N SER A 216 17.46 14.81 23.28
CA SER A 216 16.09 14.50 23.70
C SER A 216 15.42 15.73 24.31
N SER A 217 14.08 15.78 24.28
CA SER A 217 13.33 16.93 24.78
C SER A 217 13.68 17.27 26.23
N LEU A 218 13.88 16.26 27.08
CA LEU A 218 14.21 16.44 28.50
C LEU A 218 15.63 17.01 28.72
N LEU A 219 16.57 16.71 27.82
CA LEU A 219 17.99 17.08 27.96
C LEU A 219 18.40 18.13 26.91
N GLY A 220 17.65 19.23 26.82
CA GLY A 220 18.02 20.39 25.98
C GLY A 220 17.62 20.30 24.51
N GLY A 221 16.84 19.29 24.11
CA GLY A 221 16.33 19.15 22.73
C GLY A 221 15.03 19.92 22.44
N THR A 222 14.45 20.59 23.43
CA THR A 222 13.18 21.31 23.28
C THR A 222 13.41 22.73 22.74
N LEU A 223 13.21 22.89 21.44
CA LEU A 223 13.08 24.21 20.78
C LEU A 223 11.67 24.82 21.01
N ASP A 224 11.56 26.15 20.95
CA ASP A 224 10.29 26.90 21.06
C ASP A 224 9.21 26.42 20.06
N ILE A 225 9.60 26.07 18.83
CA ILE A 225 8.69 25.55 17.79
C ILE A 225 8.05 24.20 18.17
N HIS A 226 8.67 23.41 19.04
CA HIS A 226 8.03 22.19 19.56
C HIS A 226 6.86 22.52 20.47
N LEU A 227 7.02 23.54 21.32
CA LEU A 227 5.96 24.00 22.22
C LEU A 227 4.81 24.61 21.41
N GLU A 228 5.13 25.41 20.39
CA GLU A 228 4.12 25.93 19.45
C GLU A 228 3.33 24.81 18.77
N LEU A 229 4.02 23.75 18.33
CA LEU A 229 3.39 22.58 17.72
C LEU A 229 2.47 21.85 18.70
N GLU A 230 2.94 21.56 19.92
CA GLU A 230 2.15 20.89 20.95
C GLU A 230 0.91 21.69 21.32
N ASP A 231 1.04 23.00 21.50
CA ASP A 231 -0.09 23.88 21.78
C ASP A 231 -1.08 23.94 20.61
N SER A 232 -0.58 23.96 19.38
CA SER A 232 -1.42 23.95 18.17
C SER A 232 -2.18 22.64 18.02
N LEU A 233 -1.54 21.50 18.29
CA LEU A 233 -2.18 20.19 18.28
C LEU A 233 -3.24 20.08 19.38
N ALA A 234 -2.95 20.56 20.60
CA ALA A 234 -3.92 20.56 21.69
C ALA A 234 -5.16 21.39 21.35
N ARG A 235 -4.97 22.61 20.81
CA ARG A 235 -6.07 23.47 20.32
C ARG A 235 -6.86 22.79 19.20
N PHE A 236 -6.16 22.23 18.21
CA PHE A 236 -6.79 21.56 17.07
C PHE A 236 -7.65 20.38 17.52
N LYS A 237 -7.19 19.60 18.50
CA LYS A 237 -7.90 18.44 19.05
C LYS A 237 -8.94 18.80 20.12
N GLY A 238 -8.97 20.05 20.60
CA GLY A 238 -9.85 20.48 21.67
C GLY A 238 -9.51 19.85 23.02
N THR A 239 -8.23 19.65 23.31
CA THR A 239 -7.73 19.08 24.57
C THR A 239 -6.90 20.09 25.35
N GLU A 240 -6.62 19.80 26.62
CA GLU A 240 -5.88 20.74 27.48
C GLU A 240 -4.39 20.85 27.13
N ALA A 241 -3.79 19.76 26.66
CA ALA A 241 -2.39 19.69 26.26
C ALA A 241 -2.14 18.57 25.24
N ALA A 242 -0.98 18.62 24.59
CA ALA A 242 -0.47 17.54 23.75
C ALA A 242 1.03 17.32 23.98
N CYS A 243 1.52 16.14 23.62
CA CYS A 243 2.93 15.75 23.64
C CYS A 243 3.31 15.13 22.31
N VAL A 244 4.39 15.59 21.69
CA VAL A 244 4.88 15.09 20.40
C VAL A 244 6.00 14.08 20.57
N PHE A 245 5.92 12.97 19.82
CA PHE A 245 6.87 11.87 19.79
C PHE A 245 7.45 11.70 18.38
N SER A 246 8.65 11.11 18.31
CA SER A 246 9.44 10.98 17.08
C SER A 246 8.89 10.01 16.02
N ALA A 247 8.03 9.06 16.41
CA ALA A 247 7.34 8.17 15.47
C ALA A 247 5.95 7.76 15.96
N GLY A 248 4.99 7.59 15.04
CA GLY A 248 3.61 7.18 15.38
C GLY A 248 3.55 5.80 16.04
N TYR A 249 4.36 4.84 15.58
CA TYR A 249 4.43 3.51 16.19
C TYR A 249 4.88 3.57 17.65
N THR A 250 5.98 4.29 17.91
CA THR A 250 6.56 4.41 19.25
C THR A 250 5.66 5.25 20.16
N THR A 251 4.88 6.19 19.63
CA THR A 251 3.87 6.95 20.39
C THR A 251 2.88 6.02 21.08
N ASN A 252 2.24 5.12 20.33
CA ASN A 252 1.29 4.16 20.89
C ASN A 252 1.97 3.21 21.89
N LEU A 253 3.07 2.61 21.47
CA LEU A 253 3.85 1.66 22.27
C LEU A 253 4.24 2.26 23.62
N THR A 254 4.86 3.44 23.61
CA THR A 254 5.38 4.09 24.82
C THR A 254 4.27 4.63 25.70
N THR A 255 3.17 5.10 25.12
CA THR A 255 2.02 5.62 25.90
C THR A 255 1.41 4.49 26.72
N LEU A 256 1.09 3.37 26.08
CA LEU A 256 0.52 2.21 26.76
C LEU A 256 1.48 1.64 27.81
N LEU A 257 2.78 1.55 27.49
CA LEU A 257 3.82 1.15 28.44
C LEU A 257 3.94 2.05 29.67
N THR A 258 3.57 3.32 29.54
CA THR A 258 3.74 4.31 30.61
C THR A 258 2.52 4.36 31.53
N ILE A 259 1.32 4.19 30.97
CA ILE A 259 0.06 4.37 31.71
C ILE A 259 -0.53 3.07 32.25
N LEU A 260 -0.09 1.92 31.73
CA LEU A 260 -0.53 0.60 32.19
C LEU A 260 0.55 -0.08 33.03
N ALA A 261 0.12 -0.87 34.01
CA ALA A 261 0.97 -1.70 34.84
C ALA A 261 0.36 -3.09 35.07
N LYS A 262 1.17 -3.99 35.64
CA LYS A 262 0.68 -5.30 36.10
C LYS A 262 -0.43 -5.11 37.14
N GLY A 263 -1.58 -5.73 36.91
CA GLY A 263 -2.78 -5.57 37.74
C GLY A 263 -3.86 -4.68 37.12
N ASP A 264 -3.55 -3.96 36.04
CA ASP A 264 -4.54 -3.30 35.20
C ASP A 264 -5.13 -4.28 34.17
N ALA A 265 -6.27 -3.93 33.57
CA ALA A 265 -6.83 -4.65 32.42
C ALA A 265 -6.94 -3.73 31.21
N VAL A 266 -6.64 -4.28 30.03
CA VAL A 266 -6.76 -3.56 28.75
C VAL A 266 -7.58 -4.36 27.75
N PHE A 267 -8.55 -3.69 27.13
CA PHE A 267 -9.48 -4.24 26.16
C PHE A 267 -9.25 -3.58 24.82
N PHE A 268 -9.06 -4.37 23.77
CA PHE A 268 -8.65 -3.82 22.47
C PHE A 268 -9.31 -4.56 21.32
N ASP A 269 -9.58 -3.86 20.23
CA ASP A 269 -10.12 -4.46 19.01
C ASP A 269 -9.08 -5.40 18.37
N ASP A 270 -9.49 -6.59 17.93
CA ASP A 270 -8.59 -7.60 17.35
C ASP A 270 -7.96 -7.20 16.01
N LYS A 271 -8.40 -6.09 15.40
CA LYS A 271 -7.78 -5.48 14.22
C LYS A 271 -7.00 -4.19 14.49
N ASN A 272 -6.84 -3.80 15.75
CA ASN A 272 -6.02 -2.62 16.08
C ASN A 272 -4.63 -2.68 15.44
N HIS A 273 -4.06 -1.52 15.17
CA HIS A 273 -2.72 -1.42 14.64
C HIS A 273 -1.68 -2.12 15.54
N ALA A 274 -0.66 -2.73 14.92
CA ALA A 274 0.38 -3.50 15.61
C ALA A 274 1.07 -2.74 16.75
N SER A 275 1.23 -1.41 16.63
CA SER A 275 1.80 -0.59 17.70
C SER A 275 0.98 -0.59 18.99
N LEU A 276 -0.34 -0.65 18.90
CA LEU A 276 -1.22 -0.75 20.07
C LEU A 276 -1.11 -2.14 20.67
N MET A 277 -1.14 -3.18 19.83
CA MET A 277 -1.00 -4.58 20.26
C MET A 277 0.33 -4.83 20.97
N ASP A 278 1.43 -4.30 20.43
CA ASP A 278 2.75 -4.40 21.07
C ASP A 278 2.82 -3.60 22.37
N GLY A 279 2.23 -2.41 22.43
CA GLY A 279 2.11 -1.62 23.66
C GLY A 279 1.35 -2.36 24.75
N VAL A 280 0.20 -2.93 24.40
CA VAL A 280 -0.60 -3.79 25.29
C VAL A 280 0.23 -4.97 25.77
N ARG A 281 0.87 -5.70 24.86
CA ARG A 281 1.66 -6.90 25.19
C ARG A 281 2.82 -6.58 26.13
N LEU A 282 3.56 -5.50 25.87
CA LEU A 282 4.73 -5.14 26.68
C LEU A 282 4.36 -4.50 28.02
N SER A 283 3.14 -3.97 28.19
CA SER A 283 2.70 -3.35 29.44
C SER A 283 2.58 -4.32 30.62
N GLY A 284 2.39 -5.61 30.35
CA GLY A 284 2.12 -6.63 31.38
C GLY A 284 0.73 -6.55 32.01
N ALA A 285 -0.17 -5.71 31.49
CA ALA A 285 -1.58 -5.67 31.87
C ALA A 285 -2.33 -6.94 31.41
N ASP A 286 -3.48 -7.23 32.03
CA ASP A 286 -4.39 -8.29 31.59
C ASP A 286 -5.05 -7.88 30.25
N ALA A 287 -4.51 -8.43 29.16
CA ALA A 287 -4.85 -8.06 27.79
C ALA A 287 -5.98 -8.93 27.23
N ARG A 288 -7.10 -8.30 26.86
CA ARG A 288 -8.30 -8.98 26.36
C ARG A 288 -8.75 -8.39 25.03
N ALA A 289 -8.46 -9.07 23.93
CA ALA A 289 -8.96 -8.67 22.61
C ALA A 289 -10.48 -8.88 22.56
N TYR A 290 -11.24 -7.93 22.01
CA TYR A 290 -12.64 -8.13 21.59
C TYR A 290 -12.73 -8.22 20.07
N SER A 291 -13.71 -8.98 19.57
CA SER A 291 -13.91 -9.15 18.13
C SER A 291 -14.19 -7.79 17.48
N HIS A 292 -13.59 -7.57 16.31
CA HIS A 292 -13.71 -6.34 15.55
C HIS A 292 -15.10 -5.67 15.58
N LYS A 293 -15.17 -4.42 16.06
CA LYS A 293 -16.40 -3.61 16.18
C LYS A 293 -17.51 -4.21 17.06
N ASN A 294 -17.26 -5.33 17.75
CA ASN A 294 -18.27 -6.00 18.57
C ASN A 294 -18.29 -5.45 20.00
N THR A 295 -19.13 -4.45 20.22
CA THR A 295 -19.29 -3.81 21.53
C THR A 295 -19.99 -4.70 22.57
N SER A 296 -20.74 -5.73 22.15
CA SER A 296 -21.33 -6.73 23.05
C SER A 296 -20.26 -7.66 23.64
N ASP A 297 -19.31 -8.10 22.81
CA ASP A 297 -18.15 -8.87 23.28
C ASP A 297 -17.24 -8.03 24.20
N LEU A 298 -17.03 -6.75 23.88
CA LEU A 298 -16.36 -5.80 24.77
C LEU A 298 -17.08 -5.68 26.12
N ASP A 299 -18.41 -5.49 26.14
CA ASP A 299 -19.21 -5.38 27.36
C ASP A 299 -19.15 -6.66 28.22
N SER A 300 -19.26 -7.83 27.58
CA SER A 300 -19.10 -9.15 28.23
C SER A 300 -17.72 -9.32 28.85
N LYS A 301 -16.65 -8.88 28.19
CA LYS A 301 -15.28 -8.96 28.71
C LYS A 301 -15.04 -7.98 29.87
N LEU A 302 -15.60 -6.77 29.78
CA LEU A 302 -15.53 -5.75 30.83
C LEU A 302 -16.30 -6.17 32.09
N SER A 303 -17.51 -6.73 31.96
CA SER A 303 -18.31 -7.18 33.11
C SER A 303 -17.65 -8.31 33.90
N ARG A 304 -16.84 -9.15 33.25
CA ARG A 304 -16.11 -10.27 33.88
C ARG A 304 -14.78 -9.86 34.51
N THR A 305 -14.31 -8.63 34.29
CA THR A 305 -13.03 -8.21 34.88
C THR A 305 -13.19 -7.79 36.34
N LYS A 306 -12.23 -8.22 37.18
CA LYS A 306 -12.12 -7.80 38.58
C LYS A 306 -11.07 -6.70 38.77
N ASN A 307 -10.32 -6.34 37.72
CA ASN A 307 -9.31 -5.29 37.77
C ASN A 307 -9.98 -3.93 38.01
N LYS A 308 -9.43 -3.14 38.92
CA LYS A 308 -9.94 -1.80 39.24
C LYS A 308 -9.68 -0.83 38.09
N ASN A 309 -8.45 -0.81 37.59
CA ASN A 309 -8.04 0.01 36.47
C ASN A 309 -8.31 -0.72 35.16
N LYS A 310 -9.01 -0.05 34.24
CA LYS A 310 -9.44 -0.61 32.97
C LYS A 310 -9.23 0.42 31.87
N LEU A 311 -8.63 0.00 30.77
CA LEU A 311 -8.46 0.82 29.57
C LEU A 311 -9.08 0.11 28.37
N VAL A 312 -9.91 0.81 27.61
CA VAL A 312 -10.34 0.40 26.27
C VAL A 312 -9.48 1.15 25.25
N VAL A 313 -8.97 0.43 24.25
CA VAL A 313 -8.06 0.97 23.23
C VAL A 313 -8.57 0.58 21.85
N THR A 314 -8.77 1.55 20.96
CA THR A 314 -9.23 1.27 19.58
C THR A 314 -8.61 2.21 18.56
N ASP A 315 -8.27 1.69 17.38
CA ASP A 315 -8.18 2.51 16.18
C ASP A 315 -9.56 3.14 15.93
N THR A 316 -9.58 4.41 15.51
CA THR A 316 -10.83 5.04 15.03
C THR A 316 -11.14 4.63 13.61
N VAL A 317 -10.13 4.58 12.73
CA VAL A 317 -10.23 4.13 11.34
C VAL A 317 -9.20 3.02 11.13
N PHE A 318 -9.66 1.83 10.76
CA PHE A 318 -8.81 0.65 10.64
C PHE A 318 -8.03 0.67 9.33
N SER A 319 -6.70 0.64 9.46
CA SER A 319 -5.79 0.99 8.35
C SER A 319 -5.91 0.09 7.11
N MET A 320 -6.27 -1.19 7.26
CA MET A 320 -6.32 -2.17 6.16
C MET A 320 -7.70 -2.37 5.55
N ASP A 321 -8.77 -2.15 6.33
CA ASP A 321 -10.15 -2.33 5.90
C ASP A 321 -10.82 -1.01 5.50
N GLY A 322 -10.35 0.10 6.06
CA GLY A 322 -10.85 1.44 5.77
C GLY A 322 -12.23 1.73 6.36
N ASP A 323 -12.76 0.84 7.21
CA ASP A 323 -13.93 1.08 8.05
C ASP A 323 -13.53 1.77 9.36
N PHE A 324 -14.52 2.19 10.14
CA PHE A 324 -14.28 2.86 11.40
C PHE A 324 -14.99 2.21 12.60
N ALA A 325 -14.45 2.45 13.79
CA ALA A 325 -14.98 1.93 15.03
C ALA A 325 -16.33 2.60 15.41
N PRO A 326 -17.27 1.87 16.02
CA PRO A 326 -18.50 2.44 16.58
C PRO A 326 -18.18 3.22 17.87
N LEU A 327 -17.53 4.37 17.74
CA LEU A 327 -16.99 5.16 18.84
C LEU A 327 -18.04 5.54 19.90
N PRO A 328 -19.27 5.97 19.54
CA PRO A 328 -20.29 6.27 20.55
C PRO A 328 -20.63 5.04 21.42
N GLU A 329 -20.77 3.87 20.82
CA GLU A 329 -21.11 2.62 21.52
C GLU A 329 -19.94 2.11 22.37
N ILE A 330 -18.71 2.19 21.86
CA ILE A 330 -17.48 1.85 22.61
C ILE A 330 -17.36 2.75 23.84
N TYR A 331 -17.52 4.06 23.67
CA TYR A 331 -17.43 5.01 24.77
C TYR A 331 -18.50 4.78 25.85
N ARG A 332 -19.77 4.62 25.44
CA ARG A 332 -20.86 4.31 26.39
C ARG A 332 -20.56 3.03 27.16
N THR A 333 -20.08 2.00 26.47
CA THR A 333 -19.70 0.72 27.08
C THR A 333 -18.54 0.87 28.06
N ALA A 334 -17.45 1.53 27.66
CA ALA A 334 -16.31 1.80 28.52
C ALA A 334 -16.73 2.56 29.80
N LYS A 335 -17.54 3.62 29.64
CA LYS A 335 -18.02 4.43 30.77
C LYS A 335 -18.92 3.67 31.74
N ARG A 336 -19.84 2.81 31.26
CA ARG A 336 -20.67 1.96 32.14
C ARG A 336 -19.84 1.08 33.08
N HIS A 337 -18.65 0.64 32.62
CA HIS A 337 -17.77 -0.24 33.37
C HIS A 337 -16.64 0.47 34.11
N GLY A 338 -16.65 1.82 34.13
CA GLY A 338 -15.61 2.64 34.75
C GLY A 338 -14.25 2.55 34.05
N ALA A 339 -14.21 2.20 32.76
CA ALA A 339 -12.99 2.13 31.98
C ALA A 339 -12.66 3.47 31.31
N ALA A 340 -11.36 3.80 31.26
CA ALA A 340 -10.84 4.86 30.41
C ALA A 340 -10.85 4.43 28.93
N LEU A 341 -10.79 5.40 28.02
CA LEU A 341 -10.75 5.19 26.59
C LEU A 341 -9.55 5.91 25.97
N MET A 342 -8.73 5.14 25.26
CA MET A 342 -7.72 5.65 24.33
C MET A 342 -8.18 5.37 22.89
N VAL A 343 -8.14 6.39 22.04
CA VAL A 343 -8.43 6.25 20.61
C VAL A 343 -7.24 6.64 19.75
N ASP A 344 -7.00 5.90 18.66
CA ASP A 344 -6.00 6.23 17.65
C ASP A 344 -6.68 6.86 16.41
N GLU A 345 -6.45 8.16 16.23
CA GLU A 345 -6.94 8.99 15.12
C GLU A 345 -5.90 9.18 14.01
N ALA A 346 -4.93 8.28 13.88
CA ALA A 346 -3.86 8.39 12.89
C ALA A 346 -4.40 8.44 11.44
N HIS A 347 -5.47 7.72 11.14
CA HIS A 347 -6.13 7.75 9.83
C HIS A 347 -7.34 8.69 9.77
N ALA A 348 -7.63 9.41 10.86
CA ALA A 348 -8.79 10.29 10.96
C ALA A 348 -8.43 11.78 10.97
N THR A 349 -7.34 12.14 11.66
CA THR A 349 -6.86 13.53 11.79
C THR A 349 -6.60 14.14 10.41
N GLY A 350 -7.16 15.32 10.15
CA GLY A 350 -7.14 16.04 8.89
C GLY A 350 -8.17 15.56 7.85
N VAL A 351 -8.76 14.38 8.03
CA VAL A 351 -9.60 13.70 7.01
C VAL A 351 -11.09 13.78 7.35
N PHE A 352 -11.43 13.55 8.62
CA PHE A 352 -12.82 13.47 9.10
C PHE A 352 -13.20 14.70 9.92
N GLY A 353 -14.51 14.92 10.00
CA GLY A 353 -15.10 16.06 10.70
C GLY A 353 -15.14 17.33 9.83
N PRO A 354 -16.09 18.24 10.10
CA PRO A 354 -16.25 19.49 9.35
C PRO A 354 -14.96 20.32 9.30
N ASN A 355 -14.20 20.38 10.40
CA ASN A 355 -12.95 21.14 10.48
C ASN A 355 -11.70 20.26 10.33
N GLY A 356 -11.88 18.97 10.01
CA GLY A 356 -10.77 18.03 9.83
C GLY A 356 -10.16 17.56 11.14
N LYS A 357 -10.81 17.77 12.30
CA LYS A 357 -10.21 17.41 13.59
C LYS A 357 -10.10 15.90 13.77
N GLY A 358 -10.95 15.12 13.11
CA GLY A 358 -10.95 13.67 13.20
C GLY A 358 -12.36 13.09 13.28
N LEU A 359 -12.42 11.79 13.54
CA LEU A 359 -13.64 11.03 13.68
C LEU A 359 -14.35 11.34 15.02
N LEU A 360 -13.60 11.75 16.04
CA LEU A 360 -14.21 12.28 17.26
C LEU A 360 -15.09 13.50 16.97
N GLU A 361 -14.62 14.43 16.13
CA GLU A 361 -15.43 15.59 15.70
C GLU A 361 -16.62 15.16 14.85
N HIS A 362 -16.42 14.19 13.94
CA HIS A 362 -17.51 13.62 13.14
C HIS A 362 -18.66 13.05 13.99
N PHE A 363 -18.36 12.49 15.16
CA PHE A 363 -19.36 11.95 16.10
C PHE A 363 -19.74 12.89 17.25
N HIS A 364 -19.24 14.14 17.28
CA HIS A 364 -19.43 15.08 18.39
C HIS A 364 -18.97 14.49 19.74
N MET A 365 -17.74 13.99 19.74
CA MET A 365 -17.10 13.30 20.84
C MET A 365 -15.74 13.91 21.22
N GLU A 366 -15.41 15.11 20.76
CA GLU A 366 -14.21 15.80 21.21
C GLU A 366 -14.19 15.92 22.76
N GLY A 367 -13.00 15.76 23.34
CA GLY A 367 -12.81 15.79 24.79
C GLY A 367 -13.41 14.61 25.58
N LYS A 368 -14.11 13.67 24.94
CA LYS A 368 -14.71 12.51 25.66
C LYS A 368 -13.70 11.42 26.01
N PRO A 369 -12.84 10.92 25.10
CA PRO A 369 -11.79 9.96 25.46
C PRO A 369 -10.70 10.61 26.32
N GLU A 370 -10.14 9.84 27.26
CA GLU A 370 -9.03 10.29 28.11
C GLU A 370 -7.73 10.51 27.32
N LEU A 371 -7.52 9.72 26.26
CA LEU A 371 -6.33 9.80 25.41
C LEU A 371 -6.71 9.80 23.94
N VAL A 372 -6.20 10.79 23.21
CA VAL A 372 -6.33 10.86 21.76
C VAL A 372 -4.95 10.79 21.14
N MET A 373 -4.66 9.68 20.46
CA MET A 373 -3.45 9.55 19.67
C MET A 373 -3.69 10.05 18.25
N GLY A 374 -2.70 10.73 17.67
CA GLY A 374 -2.66 10.99 16.24
C GLY A 374 -1.25 10.78 15.67
N THR A 375 -1.16 10.65 14.34
CA THR A 375 0.13 10.59 13.64
C THR A 375 0.38 11.85 12.84
N LEU A 376 1.65 12.22 12.75
CA LEU A 376 2.11 13.38 12.01
C LEU A 376 2.50 13.03 10.56
N SER A 377 2.59 11.74 10.21
CA SER A 377 3.14 11.26 8.92
C SER A 377 2.13 11.00 7.80
N LYS A 378 0.87 11.40 7.99
CA LYS A 378 -0.21 11.17 7.02
C LYS A 378 -0.77 12.48 6.49
N ALA A 379 -1.97 12.88 6.91
CA ALA A 379 -2.56 14.16 6.48
C ALA A 379 -1.68 15.37 6.84
N LEU A 380 -0.97 15.31 7.97
CA LEU A 380 -0.08 16.36 8.46
C LEU A 380 1.34 16.35 7.86
N SER A 381 1.62 15.43 6.94
CA SER A 381 2.79 15.45 6.04
C SER A 381 4.19 15.64 6.67
N GLY A 382 4.36 15.30 7.94
CA GLY A 382 5.63 15.28 8.66
C GLY A 382 6.08 13.86 9.02
N VAL A 383 6.67 13.71 10.19
CA VAL A 383 6.94 12.41 10.83
C VAL A 383 6.73 12.54 12.33
N GLY A 384 6.29 11.46 12.97
CA GLY A 384 6.00 11.45 14.39
C GLY A 384 4.58 11.03 14.74
N GLY A 385 4.25 11.18 16.01
CA GLY A 385 2.90 11.06 16.54
C GLY A 385 2.73 11.98 17.74
N PHE A 386 1.50 12.09 18.22
CA PHE A 386 1.22 12.86 19.43
C PHE A 386 0.17 12.15 20.28
N ILE A 387 0.22 12.42 21.58
CA ILE A 387 -0.90 12.18 22.49
C ILE A 387 -1.47 13.52 22.90
N ALA A 388 -2.79 13.65 22.83
CA ALA A 388 -3.56 14.79 23.27
C ALA A 388 -4.52 14.35 24.39
N GLY A 389 -4.62 15.15 25.45
CA GLY A 389 -5.42 14.82 26.64
C GLY A 389 -5.30 15.88 27.73
N SER A 390 -5.43 15.46 29.00
CA SER A 390 -5.31 16.37 30.15
C SER A 390 -3.87 16.81 30.40
N LYS A 391 -3.68 17.98 31.02
CA LYS A 391 -2.35 18.49 31.38
C LYS A 391 -1.58 17.54 32.29
N GLU A 392 -2.27 16.89 33.23
CA GLU A 392 -1.69 15.89 34.13
C GLU A 392 -1.12 14.69 33.37
N LEU A 393 -1.92 14.10 32.46
CA LEU A 393 -1.49 12.99 31.63
C LEU A 393 -0.26 13.36 30.79
N ILE A 394 -0.33 14.51 30.10
CA ILE A 394 0.76 14.97 29.26
C ILE A 394 2.03 15.23 30.07
N ARG A 395 1.91 15.77 31.29
CA ARG A 395 3.04 15.94 32.20
C ARG A 395 3.67 14.60 32.55
N ILE A 396 2.86 13.59 32.92
CA ILE A 396 3.37 12.24 33.23
C ILE A 396 4.15 11.70 32.03
N LEU A 397 3.53 11.70 30.83
CA LEU A 397 4.17 11.19 29.62
C LEU A 397 5.51 11.88 29.33
N LYS A 398 5.58 13.21 29.43
CA LYS A 398 6.82 13.97 29.19
C LYS A 398 7.97 13.62 30.13
N HIS A 399 7.68 13.10 31.33
CA HIS A 399 8.69 12.79 32.35
C HIS A 399 8.99 11.30 32.49
N THR A 400 8.05 10.43 32.15
CA THR A 400 8.18 8.98 32.42
C THR A 400 8.12 8.12 31.17
N ALA A 401 7.60 8.62 30.04
CA ALA A 401 7.56 7.85 28.81
C ALA A 401 8.97 7.69 28.23
N ARG A 402 9.54 6.49 28.37
CA ARG A 402 10.94 6.21 28.03
C ARG A 402 11.29 6.55 26.58
N ALA A 403 10.41 6.26 25.63
CA ALA A 403 10.67 6.56 24.22
C ALA A 403 10.52 8.06 23.88
N PHE A 404 9.99 8.87 24.78
CA PHE A 404 10.06 10.33 24.69
C PHE A 404 11.34 10.86 25.36
N VAL A 405 11.60 10.43 26.60
CA VAL A 405 12.73 10.90 27.41
C VAL A 405 14.10 10.54 26.82
N PHE A 406 14.21 9.33 26.26
CA PHE A 406 15.48 8.77 25.75
C PHE A 406 15.54 8.74 24.22
N SER A 407 14.73 9.55 23.53
CA SER A 407 14.77 9.72 22.07
C SER A 407 14.94 11.19 21.71
N ALA A 408 15.62 11.47 20.60
CA ALA A 408 15.76 12.83 20.10
C ALA A 408 14.39 13.43 19.77
N ALA A 409 14.22 14.73 20.03
CA ALA A 409 13.04 15.47 19.57
C ALA A 409 12.99 15.50 18.03
N ILE A 410 11.80 15.72 17.46
CA ILE A 410 11.64 15.78 16.00
C ILE A 410 12.40 16.98 15.40
N PRO A 411 12.82 16.94 14.12
CA PRO A 411 13.47 18.09 13.50
C PRO A 411 12.58 19.35 13.49
N PRO A 412 13.15 20.56 13.65
CA PRO A 412 12.39 21.82 13.60
C PRO A 412 11.70 22.03 12.25
N SER A 413 12.32 21.58 11.16
CA SER A 413 11.73 21.60 9.81
C SER A 413 10.44 20.78 9.71
N VAL A 414 10.36 19.67 10.42
CA VAL A 414 9.17 18.83 10.52
C VAL A 414 8.09 19.54 11.34
N CYS A 415 8.47 20.20 12.45
CA CYS A 415 7.53 20.98 13.25
C CYS A 415 6.86 22.09 12.42
N ALA A 416 7.67 22.87 11.70
CA ALA A 416 7.19 23.95 10.83
C ALA A 416 6.28 23.45 9.70
N ALA A 417 6.63 22.32 9.08
CA ALA A 417 5.80 21.69 8.06
C ALA A 417 4.42 21.30 8.60
N ILE A 418 4.37 20.71 9.80
CA ILE A 418 3.12 20.29 10.44
C ILE A 418 2.27 21.50 10.84
N LEU A 419 2.88 22.53 11.44
CA LEU A 419 2.21 23.78 11.79
C LEU A 419 1.55 24.41 10.55
N GLU A 420 2.25 24.42 9.42
CA GLU A 420 1.69 24.90 8.16
C GLU A 420 0.57 23.99 7.62
N CYS A 421 0.68 22.66 7.80
CA CYS A 421 -0.39 21.74 7.45
C CYS A 421 -1.65 21.99 8.29
N LEU A 422 -1.52 22.26 9.60
CA LEU A 422 -2.66 22.58 10.46
C LEU A 422 -3.39 23.85 9.98
N LYS A 423 -2.64 24.90 9.65
CA LYS A 423 -3.20 26.14 9.05
C LYS A 423 -3.94 25.86 7.75
N LEU A 424 -3.32 25.12 6.83
CA LEU A 424 -3.94 24.77 5.55
C LEU A 424 -5.21 23.92 5.72
N ILE A 425 -5.25 23.03 6.71
CA ILE A 425 -6.45 22.24 7.03
C ILE A 425 -7.61 23.14 7.46
N GLU A 426 -7.34 24.22 8.20
CA GLU A 426 -8.36 25.17 8.63
C GLU A 426 -8.76 26.14 7.52
N GLU A 427 -7.78 26.65 6.76
CA GLU A 427 -7.96 27.66 5.70
C GLU A 427 -8.60 27.09 4.41
N GLU A 428 -8.37 25.80 4.09
CA GLU A 428 -8.74 25.18 2.81
C GLU A 428 -9.75 24.02 2.96
N PRO A 429 -10.97 24.25 3.47
CA PRO A 429 -11.98 23.20 3.67
C PRO A 429 -12.39 22.50 2.36
N GLU A 430 -12.26 23.15 1.21
CA GLU A 430 -12.51 22.58 -0.11
C GLU A 430 -11.59 21.41 -0.44
N ARG A 431 -10.37 21.35 0.13
CA ARG A 431 -9.44 20.24 -0.04
C ARG A 431 -10.01 18.95 0.55
N ARG A 432 -10.62 19.02 1.74
CA ARG A 432 -11.35 17.89 2.33
C ARG A 432 -12.58 17.52 1.50
N LYS A 433 -13.35 18.51 1.01
CA LYS A 433 -14.49 18.25 0.13
C LYS A 433 -14.07 17.49 -1.14
N LYS A 434 -12.96 17.89 -1.76
CA LYS A 434 -12.40 17.21 -2.94
C LYS A 434 -11.91 15.80 -2.62
N LEU A 435 -11.24 15.58 -1.48
CA LEU A 435 -10.87 14.25 -1.00
C LEU A 435 -12.08 13.31 -0.93
N TRP A 436 -13.18 13.78 -0.32
CA TRP A 436 -14.39 12.98 -0.16
C TRP A 436 -15.13 12.75 -1.48
N ALA A 437 -15.16 13.73 -2.39
CA ALA A 437 -15.69 13.55 -3.74
C ALA A 437 -14.89 12.50 -4.53
N ASN A 438 -13.56 12.58 -4.51
CA ASN A 438 -12.68 11.61 -5.16
C ASN A 438 -12.84 10.20 -4.55
N THR A 439 -12.90 10.13 -3.21
CA THR A 439 -13.11 8.88 -2.47
C THR A 439 -14.43 8.22 -2.87
N LYS A 440 -15.52 9.01 -2.93
CA LYS A 440 -16.83 8.53 -3.36
C LYS A 440 -16.76 7.98 -4.79
N LYS A 441 -16.23 8.77 -5.73
CA LYS A 441 -16.09 8.38 -7.14
C LYS A 441 -15.30 7.07 -7.29
N MET A 442 -14.16 6.94 -6.64
CA MET A 442 -13.35 5.71 -6.70
C MET A 442 -14.10 4.52 -6.09
N ARG A 443 -14.70 4.68 -4.89
CA ARG A 443 -15.37 3.58 -4.19
C ARG A 443 -16.56 3.05 -4.96
N GLU A 444 -17.41 3.96 -5.47
CA GLU A 444 -18.57 3.62 -6.28
C GLU A 444 -18.15 3.02 -7.62
N GLY A 445 -17.09 3.55 -8.25
CA GLY A 445 -16.53 2.99 -9.47
C GLY A 445 -16.02 1.56 -9.28
N LEU A 446 -15.19 1.30 -8.27
CA LEU A 446 -14.69 -0.04 -7.96
C LEU A 446 -15.83 -1.04 -7.68
N ARG A 447 -16.84 -0.61 -6.90
CA ARG A 447 -18.03 -1.44 -6.62
C ARG A 447 -18.84 -1.72 -7.88
N SER A 448 -19.01 -0.73 -8.76
CA SER A 448 -19.73 -0.89 -10.04
C SER A 448 -19.00 -1.83 -11.00
N LEU A 449 -17.66 -1.88 -10.92
CA LEU A 449 -16.83 -2.88 -11.61
C LEU A 449 -16.87 -4.27 -10.95
N GLY A 450 -17.65 -4.43 -9.89
CA GLY A 450 -17.86 -5.69 -9.16
C GLY A 450 -16.74 -6.06 -8.20
N PHE A 451 -15.85 -5.13 -7.81
CA PHE A 451 -14.79 -5.43 -6.84
C PHE A 451 -15.34 -5.45 -5.42
N ASN A 452 -14.81 -6.36 -4.59
CA ASN A 452 -15.11 -6.37 -3.15
C ASN A 452 -14.29 -5.30 -2.43
N THR A 453 -14.94 -4.21 -2.03
CA THR A 453 -14.33 -3.12 -1.26
C THR A 453 -14.56 -3.20 0.25
N GLY A 454 -15.15 -4.30 0.73
CA GLY A 454 -15.60 -4.45 2.11
C GLY A 454 -16.51 -3.31 2.59
N GLU A 455 -16.48 -3.06 3.89
CA GLU A 455 -17.23 -2.00 4.56
C GLU A 455 -16.47 -0.66 4.62
N SER A 456 -15.54 -0.41 3.69
CA SER A 456 -14.76 0.84 3.69
C SER A 456 -15.66 2.08 3.72
N GLN A 457 -15.36 2.96 4.68
CA GLN A 457 -16.04 4.24 4.91
C GLN A 457 -15.07 5.43 4.82
N SER A 458 -13.78 5.18 4.63
CA SER A 458 -12.72 6.20 4.58
C SER A 458 -12.15 6.37 3.16
N PRO A 459 -11.16 7.26 2.97
CA PRO A 459 -10.34 7.31 1.75
C PRO A 459 -9.43 6.09 1.53
N ILE A 460 -9.42 5.13 2.46
CA ILE A 460 -8.76 3.84 2.29
C ILE A 460 -9.78 2.88 1.69
N ILE A 461 -9.59 2.47 0.43
CA ILE A 461 -10.51 1.57 -0.27
C ILE A 461 -9.75 0.28 -0.60
N PRO A 462 -9.94 -0.80 0.16
CA PRO A 462 -9.32 -2.07 -0.16
C PRO A 462 -10.00 -2.68 -1.40
N VAL A 463 -9.26 -3.45 -2.18
CA VAL A 463 -9.80 -4.38 -3.17
C VAL A 463 -9.42 -5.78 -2.71
N ILE A 464 -10.38 -6.50 -2.13
CA ILE A 464 -10.15 -7.72 -1.36
C ILE A 464 -10.21 -8.95 -2.26
N PHE A 465 -9.21 -9.82 -2.10
CA PHE A 465 -9.10 -11.09 -2.79
C PHE A 465 -8.94 -12.25 -1.79
N PRO A 466 -9.59 -13.41 -2.05
CA PRO A 466 -9.50 -14.58 -1.19
C PRO A 466 -8.12 -15.27 -1.25
N LYS A 467 -7.32 -14.97 -2.28
CA LYS A 467 -6.02 -15.58 -2.51
C LYS A 467 -4.97 -14.51 -2.79
N GLU A 468 -3.79 -14.75 -2.25
CA GLU A 468 -2.62 -13.89 -2.44
C GLU A 468 -2.24 -13.74 -3.91
N GLU A 469 -2.34 -14.82 -4.69
CA GLU A 469 -2.01 -14.83 -6.13
C GLU A 469 -2.80 -13.78 -6.93
N HIS A 470 -4.09 -13.60 -6.64
CA HIS A 470 -4.91 -12.58 -7.29
C HIS A 470 -4.50 -11.17 -6.87
N THR A 471 -4.13 -10.96 -5.60
CA THR A 471 -3.64 -9.67 -5.10
C THR A 471 -2.34 -9.28 -5.80
N ILE A 472 -1.41 -10.22 -5.93
CA ILE A 472 -0.12 -10.03 -6.61
C ILE A 472 -0.34 -9.77 -8.11
N TRP A 473 -1.21 -10.55 -8.77
CA TRP A 473 -1.57 -10.36 -10.17
C TRP A 473 -2.14 -8.95 -10.43
N MET A 474 -3.13 -8.56 -9.63
CA MET A 474 -3.76 -7.25 -9.74
C MET A 474 -2.75 -6.12 -9.52
N THR A 475 -1.90 -6.24 -8.49
CA THR A 475 -0.85 -5.26 -8.20
C THR A 475 0.10 -5.10 -9.38
N ARG A 476 0.56 -6.23 -9.95
CA ARG A 476 1.46 -6.23 -11.10
C ARG A 476 0.85 -5.50 -12.29
N GLY A 477 -0.34 -5.94 -12.73
CA GLY A 477 -1.00 -5.38 -13.91
C GLY A 477 -1.28 -3.88 -13.76
N LEU A 478 -1.75 -3.45 -12.57
CA LEU A 478 -1.96 -2.03 -12.29
C LEU A 478 -0.65 -1.23 -12.39
N ARG A 479 0.45 -1.74 -11.81
CA ARG A 479 1.74 -1.05 -11.82
C ARG A 479 2.36 -1.01 -13.22
N GLU A 480 2.22 -2.06 -14.01
CA GLU A 480 2.66 -2.09 -15.40
C GLU A 480 1.88 -1.09 -16.26
N ALA A 481 0.59 -0.93 -16.00
CA ALA A 481 -0.29 0.04 -16.66
C ALA A 481 -0.20 1.48 -16.10
N GLY A 482 0.76 1.76 -15.21
CA GLY A 482 1.03 3.11 -14.71
C GLY A 482 0.22 3.54 -13.48
N ILE A 483 -0.40 2.61 -12.75
CA ILE A 483 -1.07 2.88 -11.47
C ILE A 483 -0.24 2.29 -10.33
N TYR A 484 0.31 3.14 -9.47
CA TYR A 484 1.11 2.70 -8.33
C TYR A 484 0.22 2.28 -7.17
N VAL A 485 0.21 0.98 -6.88
CA VAL A 485 -0.49 0.36 -5.76
C VAL A 485 0.44 -0.55 -4.97
N THR A 486 0.03 -0.92 -3.76
CA THR A 486 0.79 -1.80 -2.89
C THR A 486 -0.09 -2.96 -2.43
N PRO A 487 0.40 -4.22 -2.49
CA PRO A 487 -0.35 -5.36 -1.99
C PRO A 487 -0.26 -5.40 -0.46
N ALA A 488 -1.36 -5.81 0.17
CA ALA A 488 -1.40 -6.18 1.58
C ALA A 488 -1.69 -7.68 1.68
N VAL A 489 -0.70 -8.41 2.20
CA VAL A 489 -0.68 -9.88 2.34
C VAL A 489 -0.30 -10.25 3.78
N TYR A 490 -0.29 -11.54 4.12
CA TYR A 490 0.10 -11.99 5.46
C TYR A 490 1.56 -11.56 5.78
N PRO A 491 1.86 -11.09 7.01
CA PRO A 491 1.01 -11.05 8.20
C PRO A 491 0.16 -9.78 8.37
N ALA A 492 0.22 -8.82 7.45
CA ALA A 492 -0.51 -7.55 7.58
C ALA A 492 -2.04 -7.77 7.54
N VAL A 493 -2.49 -8.80 6.82
CA VAL A 493 -3.89 -9.23 6.74
C VAL A 493 -3.97 -10.76 6.76
N LYS A 494 -5.16 -11.32 7.03
CA LYS A 494 -5.38 -12.78 7.02
C LYS A 494 -5.11 -13.34 5.61
N LYS A 495 -4.57 -14.56 5.54
CA LYS A 495 -4.19 -15.23 4.26
C LYS A 495 -5.35 -15.35 3.25
N ASN A 496 -6.58 -15.48 3.74
CA ASN A 496 -7.79 -15.60 2.93
C ASN A 496 -8.51 -14.26 2.70
N ALA A 497 -7.87 -13.13 3.06
CA ALA A 497 -8.41 -11.79 2.93
C ALA A 497 -7.31 -10.79 2.52
N THR A 498 -6.44 -11.23 1.61
CA THR A 498 -5.43 -10.37 0.97
C THR A 498 -6.09 -9.26 0.16
N ARG A 499 -5.39 -8.17 -0.13
CA ARG A 499 -5.99 -7.03 -0.83
C ARG A 499 -4.97 -6.15 -1.52
N VAL A 500 -5.41 -5.47 -2.58
CA VAL A 500 -4.73 -4.25 -3.04
C VAL A 500 -5.30 -3.10 -2.22
N ARG A 501 -4.47 -2.46 -1.40
CA ARG A 501 -4.91 -1.34 -0.56
C ARG A 501 -4.76 -0.05 -1.35
N THR A 502 -5.88 0.54 -1.77
CA THR A 502 -5.86 1.86 -2.40
C THR A 502 -6.13 2.96 -1.38
N THR A 503 -5.51 4.11 -1.56
CA THR A 503 -5.73 5.31 -0.76
C THR A 503 -5.84 6.53 -1.65
N ILE A 504 -6.96 7.25 -1.49
CA ILE A 504 -7.32 8.38 -2.32
C ILE A 504 -6.85 9.68 -1.69
N MET A 505 -6.47 10.62 -2.56
CA MET A 505 -5.95 11.93 -2.19
C MET A 505 -6.86 13.04 -2.73
N ALA A 506 -6.88 14.17 -2.04
CA ALA A 506 -7.54 15.40 -2.48
C ALA A 506 -7.00 15.88 -3.84
N THR A 507 -5.73 15.61 -4.12
CA THR A 507 -5.04 16.10 -5.32
C THR A 507 -5.12 15.17 -6.52
N HIS A 508 -5.83 14.03 -6.42
CA HIS A 508 -6.19 13.27 -7.62
C HIS A 508 -7.14 14.10 -8.48
N SER A 509 -6.82 14.22 -9.77
CA SER A 509 -7.73 14.78 -10.76
C SER A 509 -8.85 13.79 -11.08
N ASP A 510 -9.93 14.27 -11.68
CA ASP A 510 -11.02 13.39 -12.11
C ASP A 510 -10.55 12.37 -13.15
N SER A 511 -9.66 12.80 -14.04
CA SER A 511 -8.99 11.94 -15.03
C SER A 511 -8.08 10.88 -14.40
N ASP A 512 -7.45 11.17 -13.26
CA ASP A 512 -6.65 10.15 -12.55
C ASP A 512 -7.53 9.03 -12.02
N ILE A 513 -8.67 9.40 -11.42
CA ILE A 513 -9.63 8.43 -10.90
C ILE A 513 -10.24 7.61 -12.06
N ASP A 514 -10.62 8.26 -13.16
CA ASP A 514 -11.18 7.56 -14.33
C ASP A 514 -10.16 6.60 -14.95
N LYS A 515 -8.92 7.05 -15.16
CA LYS A 515 -7.84 6.20 -15.68
C LYS A 515 -7.54 5.04 -14.75
N ALA A 516 -7.54 5.26 -13.43
CA ALA A 516 -7.36 4.18 -12.47
C ALA A 516 -8.50 3.16 -12.58
N LEU A 517 -9.77 3.59 -12.53
CA LEU A 517 -10.93 2.70 -12.64
C LEU A 517 -10.92 1.88 -13.94
N GLU A 518 -10.63 2.51 -15.07
CA GLU A 518 -10.53 1.82 -16.36
C GLU A 518 -9.37 0.82 -16.37
N THR A 519 -8.24 1.16 -15.75
CA THR A 519 -7.11 0.24 -15.60
C THR A 519 -7.47 -0.94 -14.69
N PHE A 520 -8.19 -0.70 -13.59
CA PHE A 520 -8.70 -1.75 -12.70
C PHE A 520 -9.60 -2.72 -13.47
N LYS A 521 -10.53 -2.21 -14.27
CA LYS A 521 -11.42 -3.01 -15.12
C LYS A 521 -10.63 -3.88 -16.11
N ASN A 522 -9.69 -3.27 -16.83
CA ASN A 522 -8.92 -3.96 -17.88
C ASN A 522 -8.01 -5.05 -17.31
N VAL A 523 -7.33 -4.78 -16.20
CA VAL A 523 -6.50 -5.78 -15.52
C VAL A 523 -7.35 -6.93 -14.98
N ARG A 524 -8.54 -6.64 -14.44
CA ARG A 524 -9.47 -7.68 -13.98
C ARG A 524 -9.95 -8.58 -15.11
N SER A 525 -10.27 -8.06 -16.29
CA SER A 525 -10.71 -8.89 -17.42
C SER A 525 -9.63 -9.85 -17.92
N MET A 526 -8.38 -9.59 -17.59
CA MET A 526 -7.23 -10.46 -17.90
C MET A 526 -6.90 -11.41 -16.76
N MET A 527 -7.60 -11.30 -15.62
CA MET A 527 -7.37 -12.17 -14.48
C MET A 527 -7.97 -13.56 -14.78
N PRO A 528 -7.17 -14.62 -14.67
CA PRO A 528 -7.53 -15.99 -15.05
C PRO A 528 -8.56 -16.67 -14.14
#